data_AF-A0A227J927-F1
#
_entry.id   AF-A0A227J927-F1
#
_cell.length_a   1.000
_cell.length_b   1.000
_cell.length_c   1.000
_cell.angle_alpha   90.00
_cell.angle_beta   90.00
_cell.angle_gamma   90.00
#
_symmetry.space_group_name_H-M   'P 1'
#
loop_
_entity.id
_entity.type
_entity.pdbx_description
1 polymer ?
#
loop_
_entity_poly.entity_id
_entity_poly.type
_entity_poly.pdbx_seq_one_letter_code
_entity_poly.pdbx_strand_id
1 'polypeptide(L)' 'LELDNLMETAFSTAVAANYRTESRGAHARFDFPERDDENWLCHSIYNPETEAMTKRDVNMTPVHRDAFPPKVRTY' A
#
# COMPACT_ATOMS: atom_id res chain seq x y z
N LEU A 1 -7.10 -20.84 17.51
CA LEU A 1 -7.92 -19.62 17.42
C LEU A 1 -7.04 -18.39 17.23
N GLU A 2 -6.25 -17.95 18.23
CA GLU A 2 -5.41 -16.77 18.05
C GLU A 2 -4.28 -16.97 17.03
N LEU A 3 -3.63 -18.14 17.06
CA LEU A 3 -2.53 -18.46 16.15
C LEU A 3 -2.97 -18.45 14.67
N ASP A 4 -4.18 -18.91 14.38
CA ASP A 4 -4.71 -18.96 13.01
C ASP A 4 -4.88 -17.53 12.46
N ASN A 5 -5.39 -16.61 13.28
CA ASN A 5 -5.51 -15.20 12.92
C ASN A 5 -4.15 -14.52 12.74
N LEU A 6 -3.15 -14.91 13.56
CA LEU A 6 -1.78 -14.42 13.40
C LEU A 6 -1.19 -14.87 12.06
N MET A 7 -1.45 -16.11 11.64
CA MET A 7 -0.98 -16.62 10.36
C MET A 7 -1.62 -15.89 9.18
N GLU A 8 -2.94 -15.73 9.17
CA GLU A 8 -3.65 -15.00 8.09
C GLU A 8 -3.18 -13.54 7.97
N THR A 9 -2.93 -12.89 9.12
CA THR A 9 -2.40 -11.53 9.16
C THR A 9 -0.97 -11.47 8.61
N ALA A 10 -0.12 -12.41 9.01
CA ALA A 10 1.27 -12.46 8.54
C ALA A 10 1.35 -12.75 7.04
N PHE A 11 0.56 -13.70 6.54
CA PHE A 11 0.54 -14.09 5.14
C PHE A 11 0.06 -12.95 4.24
N SER A 12 -1.10 -12.35 4.55
CA SER A 12 -1.62 -11.20 3.79
C SER A 12 -0.66 -10.02 3.78
N THR A 13 0.05 -9.78 4.89
CA THR A 13 1.10 -8.75 4.97
C THR A 13 2.28 -9.06 4.03
N ALA A 14 2.77 -10.31 4.05
CA ALA A 14 3.89 -10.73 3.20
C ALA A 14 3.56 -10.66 1.71
N VAL A 15 2.35 -11.09 1.32
CA VAL A 15 1.86 -11.00 -0.07
C VAL A 15 1.74 -9.54 -0.51
N ALA A 16 1.17 -8.67 0.32
CA ALA A 16 1.04 -7.25 0.03
C ALA A 16 2.40 -6.53 -0.10
N ALA A 17 3.37 -6.88 0.76
CA ALA A 17 4.72 -6.31 0.72
C ALA A 17 5.48 -6.69 -0.57
N ASN A 18 5.34 -7.94 -1.02
CA ASN A 18 5.93 -8.38 -2.29
C ASN A 18 5.28 -7.68 -3.48
N TYR A 19 3.95 -7.53 -3.46
CA TYR A 19 3.18 -6.89 -4.53
C TYR A 19 3.56 -5.42 -4.72
N ARG A 20 3.76 -4.66 -3.64
CA ARG A 20 4.13 -3.24 -3.72
C ARG A 20 5.62 -3.06 -4.04
N THR A 21 5.91 -2.75 -5.30
CA THR A 21 7.26 -2.53 -5.84
C THR A 21 7.63 -1.04 -5.86
N GLU A 22 7.55 -0.39 -4.70
CA GLU A 22 8.03 0.98 -4.44
C GLU A 22 8.46 1.10 -2.97
N SER A 23 8.99 2.25 -2.58
CA SER A 23 9.19 2.61 -1.16
C SER A 23 8.33 3.81 -0.77
N ARG A 24 7.48 3.62 0.26
CA ARG A 24 6.55 4.65 0.75
C ARG A 24 6.30 4.51 2.24
N GLY A 25 6.65 5.55 3.00
CA GLY A 25 6.36 5.59 4.44
C GLY A 25 7.17 4.52 5.21
N ALA A 26 6.47 3.56 5.80
CA ALA A 26 7.09 2.47 6.56
C ALA A 26 7.51 1.26 5.68
N HIS A 27 6.99 1.16 4.45
CA HIS A 27 7.40 0.13 3.50
C HIS A 27 8.61 0.63 2.70
N ALA A 28 9.77 -0.01 2.89
CA ALA A 28 11.03 0.39 2.27
C ALA A 28 11.75 -0.83 1.67
N ARG A 29 12.17 -0.69 0.42
CA ARG A 29 12.70 -1.75 -0.42
C ARG A 29 13.98 -1.29 -1.10
N PHE A 30 15.06 -2.06 -1.00
CA PHE A 30 16.33 -1.73 -1.66
C PHE A 30 16.27 -1.91 -3.18
N ASP A 31 15.46 -2.86 -3.66
CA ASP A 31 15.23 -3.10 -5.08
C ASP A 31 14.29 -2.07 -5.73
N PHE A 32 13.49 -1.34 -4.92
CA PHE A 32 12.63 -0.24 -5.34
C PHE A 32 12.70 0.93 -4.33
N PRO A 33 13.83 1.67 -4.29
CA PRO A 33 14.11 2.62 -3.21
C PRO A 33 13.30 3.91 -3.28
N GLU A 34 12.78 4.25 -4.46
CA GLU A 34 12.06 5.49 -4.69
C GLU A 34 10.55 5.33 -4.50
N ARG A 35 9.89 6.47 -4.25
CA ARG A 35 8.43 6.57 -4.23
C ARG A 35 7.90 6.69 -5.64
N ASP A 36 6.89 5.90 -6.00
CA ASP A 36 6.30 5.87 -7.34
C ASP A 36 4.83 6.32 -7.28
N ASP A 37 4.58 7.61 -7.50
CA ASP A 37 3.22 8.14 -7.49
C ASP A 37 2.45 7.83 -8.78
N GLU A 38 3.12 7.44 -9.87
CA GLU A 38 2.45 7.09 -11.14
C GLU A 38 1.78 5.72 -11.04
N ASN A 39 2.47 4.73 -10.48
CA ASN A 39 1.94 3.36 -10.38
C ASN A 39 1.36 3.02 -9.01
N TRP A 40 1.78 3.69 -7.93
CA TRP A 40 1.52 3.25 -6.56
C TRP A 40 0.90 4.29 -5.62
N LEU A 41 0.40 5.40 -6.16
CA LEU A 41 -0.51 6.32 -5.44
C LEU A 41 -1.91 5.70 -5.28
N CYS A 42 -1.97 4.54 -4.62
CA CYS A 42 -3.15 3.71 -4.45
C CYS A 42 -3.04 2.90 -3.15
N HIS A 43 -4.16 2.32 -2.72
CA HIS A 43 -4.20 1.27 -1.71
C HIS A 43 -3.87 -0.10 -2.35
N SER A 44 -3.17 -0.95 -1.60
CA SER A 44 -3.01 -2.37 -1.93
C SER A 44 -4.08 -3.15 -1.17
N ILE A 45 -4.87 -3.97 -1.86
CA ILE A 45 -5.97 -4.75 -1.27
C ILE A 45 -5.73 -6.23 -1.52
N TYR A 46 -5.72 -7.03 -0.46
CA TYR A 46 -5.65 -8.48 -0.51
C TYR A 46 -7.07 -9.06 -0.56
N ASN A 47 -7.34 -9.97 -1.50
CA ASN A 47 -8.59 -10.72 -1.55
C ASN A 47 -8.39 -12.12 -0.94
N PRO A 48 -9.05 -12.46 0.18
CA PRO A 48 -8.89 -13.76 0.84
C PRO A 48 -9.49 -14.93 0.06
N GLU A 49 -10.43 -14.72 -0.87
CA GLU A 49 -11.03 -15.80 -1.66
C GLU A 49 -10.11 -16.28 -2.79
N THR A 50 -9.32 -15.37 -3.35
CA THR A 50 -8.43 -15.66 -4.49
C THR A 50 -6.95 -15.58 -4.14
N GLU A 51 -6.63 -15.17 -2.91
CA GLU A 51 -5.28 -14.85 -2.41
C GLU A 51 -4.53 -13.82 -3.27
N ALA A 52 -5.26 -13.07 -4.11
CA ALA A 52 -4.70 -12.14 -5.08
C ALA A 52 -4.69 -10.70 -4.57
N MET A 53 -3.74 -9.91 -5.07
CA MET A 53 -3.63 -8.48 -4.78
C MET A 53 -4.27 -7.63 -5.87
N THR A 54 -4.94 -6.56 -5.45
CA THR A 54 -5.51 -5.54 -6.34
C THR A 54 -5.18 -4.13 -5.84
N LYS A 55 -5.44 -3.13 -6.68
CA LYS A 55 -5.28 -1.71 -6.34
C LYS A 55 -6.64 -1.05 -6.18
N ARG A 56 -6.73 -0.08 -5.27
CA ARG A 56 -7.88 0.79 -5.11
C ARG A 56 -7.45 2.24 -4.99
N ASP A 57 -8.19 3.14 -5.62
CA ASP A 57 -7.83 4.56 -5.68
C ASP A 57 -7.84 5.23 -4.31
N VAL A 58 -6.90 6.17 -4.12
CA VAL A 58 -6.92 7.08 -2.97
C VAL A 58 -7.89 8.21 -3.27
N ASN A 59 -8.75 8.53 -2.31
CA ASN A 59 -9.62 9.70 -2.42
C ASN A 59 -8.79 10.99 -2.25
N MET A 60 -8.77 11.83 -3.28
CA MET A 60 -8.14 13.16 -3.27
C MET A 60 -9.19 14.26 -3.52
N THR A 61 -10.45 14.05 -3.10
CA THR A 61 -11.56 15.00 -3.34
C THR A 61 -12.17 15.47 -2.01
N PRO A 62 -11.46 16.29 -1.22
CA PRO A 62 -12.01 16.92 -0.03
C PRO A 62 -13.17 17.86 -0.37
N VAL A 63 -14.11 18.02 0.57
CA VAL A 63 -15.36 18.78 0.38
C VAL A 63 -15.19 20.27 0.70
N HIS A 64 -14.38 20.62 1.70
CA HIS A 64 -14.33 21.98 2.27
C HIS A 64 -13.10 22.79 1.88
N ARG A 65 -12.18 22.20 1.12
CA ARG A 65 -10.91 22.79 0.73
C ARG A 65 -10.31 22.01 -0.43
N ASP A 66 -9.31 22.57 -1.08
CA ASP A 66 -8.55 21.86 -2.11
C ASP A 66 -7.76 20.69 -1.53
N ALA A 67 -7.54 19.68 -2.37
CA ALA A 67 -6.67 18.55 -2.07
C ALA A 67 -5.21 19.00 -1.99
N PHE A 68 -4.45 18.29 -1.16
CA PHE A 68 -3.01 18.49 -1.12
C PHE A 68 -2.35 17.67 -2.22
N PRO A 69 -1.64 18.29 -3.18
CA PRO A 69 -0.97 17.55 -4.23
C PRO A 69 0.17 16.71 -3.63
N PRO A 70 0.40 15.48 -4.14
CA PRO A 70 1.59 14.71 -3.79
C PRO A 70 2.85 15.50 -4.10
N LYS A 71 3.75 15.60 -3.12
CA LYS A 71 5.07 16.23 -3.26
C LYS A 71 6.12 15.41 -2.55
N VAL A 72 7.39 15.64 -2.85
CA VAL A 72 8.51 14.99 -2.14
C VAL A 72 8.40 15.30 -0.64
N ARG A 73 8.53 14.27 0.20
CA ARG A 73 8.43 14.37 1.66
C ARG A 73 9.83 14.42 2.25
N THR A 74 10.25 15.61 2.69
CA THR A 74 11.46 15.86 3.48
C THR A 74 11.06 16.45 4.84
N TYR A 75 11.83 16.18 5.89
CA TYR A 75 11.55 16.59 7.26
C TYR A 75 12.39 17.78 7.69
#